data_AF-A0A8B7D1N7-F1
#
_entry.id   AF-A0A8B7D1N7-F1
#
_cell.length_a   1.000
_cell.length_b   1.000
_cell.length_c   1.000
_cell.angle_alpha   90.00
_cell.angle_beta   90.00
_cell.angle_gamma   90.00
#
_symmetry.space_group_name_H-M   'P 1'
#
loop_
_entity.id
_entity.type
_entity.pdbx_description
1 polymer ?
#
loop_
_entity_poly.entity_id
_entity_poly.type
_entity_poly.pdbx_seq_one_letter_code
_entity_poly.pdbx_strand_id
1 'polypeptide(L)'
;MGDAGEIQLQIRGTQEQQSLHKDATAGNQPPKPSSSFKQWRWWLMVALNIFFLVAGQTVGTLLGRLYYNEGGSSKWMLTLVASAGYPILFLPLLLFPSPTSTTSFARVPITNIAFIYISLGLMVAADNLMYSYALLYLPISTYSLLCATQLAFNAVFAYFLNSQKIPPLIFNSIMLLTFSAALLGIQSNTEDSKYIPKEKYPLGFVLTLGASATYSLILSLMQLTFQTVLKTETFSVVLRMQIWTSFVASAATVAGLFASGEWRRLEGEMDGFGKGRVSYVMILVWSAVAWQVAAVGIVGLVFVVSSLFSNVISTLGLPVVPIFAVIFFHDKMDGVKVMAMLIALWGFISYIYQQYLDDSEAKRAIRSDTEAGSGVSIPP
;
A
#
# COMPACT_ATOMS: atom_id res chain seq x y z
N MET A 1 12.09 26.92 63.12
CA MET A 1 11.01 26.95 62.12
C MET A 1 11.60 27.42 60.81
N GLY A 2 12.16 26.50 60.00
CA GLY A 2 12.83 26.87 58.74
C GLY A 2 12.84 25.78 57.67
N ASP A 3 12.20 24.63 57.92
CA ASP A 3 12.50 23.40 57.17
C ASP A 3 11.33 22.89 56.30
N ALA A 4 10.23 23.64 56.22
CA ALA A 4 9.07 23.27 55.39
C ALA A 4 9.02 24.00 54.04
N GLY A 5 9.74 25.11 53.91
CA GLY A 5 9.78 25.93 52.68
C GLY A 5 10.74 25.40 51.63
N GLU A 6 11.90 24.89 52.03
CA GLU A 6 12.94 24.39 51.11
C GLU A 6 12.55 23.06 50.46
N ILE A 7 11.85 22.18 51.19
CA ILE A 7 11.36 20.89 50.66
C ILE A 7 10.29 21.10 49.58
N GLN A 8 9.42 22.09 49.73
CA GLN A 8 8.40 22.45 48.71
C GLN A 8 9.03 23.04 47.44
N LEU A 9 10.09 23.84 47.59
CA LEU A 9 10.83 24.42 46.47
C LEU A 9 11.63 23.36 45.69
N GLN A 10 12.24 22.39 46.37
CA GLN A 10 12.91 21.25 45.72
C GLN A 10 11.93 20.31 45.00
N ILE A 11 10.75 20.04 45.58
CA ILE A 11 9.72 19.22 44.93
C ILE A 11 9.19 19.90 43.68
N ARG A 12 8.97 21.22 43.72
CA ARG A 12 8.50 22.02 42.58
C ARG A 12 9.57 22.13 41.48
N GLY A 13 10.82 22.36 41.83
CA GLY A 13 11.94 22.35 40.89
C GLY A 13 12.16 20.99 40.21
N THR A 14 11.99 19.89 40.95
CA THR A 14 12.10 18.52 40.41
C THR A 14 10.94 18.18 39.47
N GLN A 15 9.72 18.65 39.76
CA GLN A 15 8.57 18.50 38.85
C GLN A 15 8.69 19.35 37.58
N GLU A 16 9.18 20.58 37.67
CA GLU A 16 9.42 21.42 36.49
C GLU A 16 10.55 20.86 35.62
N GLN A 17 11.65 20.36 36.20
CA GLN A 17 12.71 19.68 35.44
C GLN A 17 12.27 18.34 34.86
N GLN A 18 11.45 17.54 35.55
CA GLN A 18 10.84 16.34 34.95
C GLN A 18 9.86 16.66 33.83
N SER A 19 9.15 17.80 33.89
CA SER A 19 8.27 18.24 32.81
C SER A 19 9.06 18.70 31.57
N LEU A 20 10.14 19.46 31.76
CA LEU A 20 11.02 19.89 30.65
C LEU A 20 11.78 18.73 30.02
N HIS A 21 12.21 17.73 30.80
CA HIS A 21 12.96 16.60 30.24
C HIS A 21 12.07 15.61 29.47
N LYS A 22 10.75 15.63 29.72
CA LYS A 22 9.78 14.78 29.01
C LYS A 22 9.37 15.33 27.65
N ASP A 23 9.52 16.65 27.44
CA ASP A 23 9.23 17.31 26.16
C ASP A 23 10.40 17.24 25.16
N ALA A 24 11.63 16.96 25.62
CA ALA A 24 12.81 16.94 24.75
C ALA A 24 13.03 15.62 23.96
N THR A 25 12.33 14.53 24.32
CA THR A 25 12.52 13.19 23.70
C THR A 25 11.31 12.70 22.91
N ALA A 26 10.32 13.55 22.65
CA ALA A 26 9.05 13.19 22.02
C ALA A 26 9.02 13.41 20.49
N GLY A 27 10.17 13.35 19.81
CA GLY A 27 10.24 13.33 18.35
C GLY A 27 10.23 11.90 17.82
N ASN A 28 9.10 11.46 17.25
CA ASN A 28 8.92 10.23 16.44
C ASN A 28 8.29 8.97 17.09
N GLN A 29 7.39 9.09 18.07
CA GLN A 29 6.46 7.99 18.36
C GLN A 29 5.00 8.43 18.25
N PRO A 30 4.13 7.68 17.54
CA PRO A 30 2.70 7.92 17.55
C PRO A 30 2.15 7.76 18.98
N PRO A 31 1.13 8.54 19.37
CA PRO A 31 0.68 8.62 20.75
C PRO A 31 0.13 7.26 21.24
N LYS A 32 0.79 6.65 22.23
CA LYS A 32 0.26 5.48 22.94
C LYS A 32 -1.02 5.86 23.71
N PRO A 33 -2.17 5.20 23.48
CA PRO A 33 -3.41 5.52 24.18
C PRO A 33 -3.35 5.03 25.64
N SER A 34 -3.51 5.95 26.60
CA SER A 34 -3.37 5.71 28.04
C SER A 34 -4.65 5.29 28.78
N SER A 35 -5.63 4.65 28.13
CA SER A 35 -6.81 4.05 28.80
C SER A 35 -7.45 2.93 27.97
N SER A 36 -8.09 1.95 28.62
CA SER A 36 -8.74 0.79 27.96
C SER A 36 -9.73 1.20 26.85
N PHE A 37 -10.54 2.24 27.08
CA PHE A 37 -11.47 2.79 26.09
C PHE A 37 -10.76 3.42 24.88
N LYS A 38 -9.62 4.07 25.11
CA LYS A 38 -8.79 4.70 24.08
C LYS A 38 -8.03 3.65 23.26
N GLN A 39 -7.69 2.52 23.87
CA GLN A 39 -7.07 1.36 23.22
C GLN A 39 -8.05 0.60 22.32
N TRP A 40 -9.30 0.38 22.75
CA TRP A 40 -10.33 -0.25 21.92
C TRP A 40 -10.66 0.58 20.67
N ARG A 41 -10.81 1.90 20.83
CA ARG A 41 -11.05 2.81 19.69
C ARG A 41 -9.90 2.80 18.69
N TRP A 42 -8.66 2.70 19.16
CA TRP A 42 -7.47 2.58 18.30
C TRP A 42 -7.49 1.27 17.50
N TRP A 43 -7.74 0.13 18.15
CA TRP A 43 -7.85 -1.17 17.47
C TRP A 43 -8.99 -1.20 16.45
N LEU A 44 -10.13 -0.58 16.76
CA LEU A 44 -11.24 -0.45 15.83
C LEU A 44 -10.85 0.38 14.60
N MET A 45 -10.13 1.50 14.79
CA MET A 45 -9.60 2.28 13.67
C MET A 45 -8.63 1.48 12.81
N VAL A 46 -7.71 0.71 13.42
CA VAL A 46 -6.81 -0.17 12.66
C VAL A 46 -7.61 -1.19 11.86
N ALA A 47 -8.53 -1.92 12.49
CA ALA A 47 -9.34 -2.94 11.84
C ALA A 47 -10.18 -2.39 10.68
N LEU A 48 -10.77 -1.20 10.85
CA LEU A 48 -11.55 -0.55 9.81
C LEU A 48 -10.68 -0.19 8.58
N ASN A 49 -9.48 0.34 8.80
CA ASN A 49 -8.58 0.67 7.69
C ASN A 49 -8.04 -0.57 6.98
N ILE A 50 -7.74 -1.65 7.71
CA ILE A 50 -7.42 -2.96 7.12
C ILE A 50 -8.58 -3.44 6.24
N PHE A 51 -9.81 -3.36 6.74
CA PHE A 51 -11.00 -3.75 5.99
C PHE A 51 -11.17 -2.93 4.71
N PHE A 52 -11.07 -1.60 4.78
CA PHE A 52 -11.15 -0.74 3.59
C PHE A 52 -10.07 -1.05 2.57
N LEU A 53 -8.83 -1.29 3.01
CA LEU A 53 -7.73 -1.69 2.15
C LEU A 53 -8.01 -3.01 1.42
N VAL A 54 -8.25 -4.08 2.17
CA VAL A 54 -8.43 -5.43 1.61
C VAL A 54 -9.70 -5.53 0.78
N ALA A 55 -10.81 -4.96 1.26
CA ALA A 55 -12.08 -4.97 0.53
C ALA A 55 -11.98 -4.13 -0.76
N GLY A 56 -11.37 -2.94 -0.69
CA GLY A 56 -11.20 -2.08 -1.87
C GLY A 56 -10.35 -2.74 -2.95
N GLN A 57 -9.19 -3.32 -2.60
CA GLN A 57 -8.34 -4.04 -3.55
C GLN A 57 -9.04 -5.25 -4.16
N THR A 58 -9.76 -6.02 -3.33
CA THR A 58 -10.48 -7.21 -3.79
C THR A 58 -11.60 -6.84 -4.74
N VAL A 59 -12.47 -5.90 -4.35
CA VAL A 59 -13.60 -5.45 -5.19
C VAL A 59 -13.09 -4.80 -6.48
N GLY A 60 -12.07 -3.94 -6.40
CA GLY A 60 -11.47 -3.28 -7.56
C GLY A 60 -10.93 -4.28 -8.58
N THR A 61 -10.23 -5.32 -8.11
CA THR A 61 -9.68 -6.39 -8.96
C THR A 61 -10.77 -7.24 -9.60
N LEU A 62 -11.78 -7.66 -8.81
CA LEU A 62 -12.90 -8.47 -9.31
C LEU A 62 -13.73 -7.70 -10.34
N LEU A 63 -14.01 -6.41 -10.10
CA LEU A 63 -14.72 -5.56 -11.06
C LEU A 63 -13.92 -5.34 -12.34
N GLY A 64 -12.60 -5.18 -12.24
CA GLY A 64 -11.73 -5.10 -13.42
C GLY A 64 -11.77 -6.37 -14.26
N ARG A 65 -11.84 -7.55 -13.63
CA ARG A 65 -12.04 -8.80 -14.38
C ARG A 65 -13.44 -8.89 -14.97
N LEU A 66 -14.46 -8.49 -14.22
CA LEU A 66 -15.84 -8.50 -14.69
C LEU A 66 -15.99 -7.63 -15.95
N TYR A 67 -15.35 -6.46 -15.97
CA TYR A 67 -15.29 -5.60 -17.14
C TYR A 67 -14.78 -6.35 -18.39
N TYR A 68 -13.66 -7.07 -18.29
CA TYR A 68 -13.14 -7.83 -19.43
C TYR A 68 -13.99 -9.04 -19.81
N ASN A 69 -14.56 -9.75 -18.84
CA ASN A 69 -15.40 -10.92 -19.09
C ASN A 69 -16.71 -10.56 -19.81
N GLU A 70 -17.22 -9.35 -19.59
CA GLU A 70 -18.49 -8.88 -20.15
C GLU A 70 -18.32 -8.08 -21.47
N GLY A 71 -17.12 -8.12 -22.06
CA GLY A 71 -16.86 -7.52 -23.38
C GLY A 71 -16.12 -6.19 -23.37
N GLY A 72 -15.68 -5.71 -22.20
CA GLY A 72 -14.74 -4.60 -22.11
C GLY A 72 -13.44 -4.92 -22.86
N SER A 73 -12.92 -3.95 -23.62
CA SER A 73 -11.76 -4.14 -24.49
C SER A 73 -10.71 -3.03 -24.35
N SER A 74 -11.13 -1.86 -23.87
CA SER A 74 -10.24 -0.72 -23.62
C SER A 74 -9.39 -0.97 -22.38
N LYS A 75 -8.07 -1.05 -22.60
CA LYS A 75 -7.09 -1.25 -21.54
C LYS A 75 -6.84 0.07 -20.82
N TRP A 76 -6.81 1.17 -21.57
CA TRP A 76 -6.62 2.51 -21.03
C TRP A 76 -7.81 2.96 -20.17
N MET A 77 -9.03 2.53 -20.48
CA MET A 77 -10.19 2.80 -19.63
C MET A 77 -10.04 2.16 -18.25
N LEU A 78 -9.69 0.86 -18.19
CA LEU A 78 -9.48 0.19 -16.92
C LEU A 78 -8.27 0.76 -16.16
N THR A 79 -7.21 1.15 -16.87
CA THR A 79 -6.05 1.85 -16.29
C THR A 79 -6.44 3.20 -15.71
N LEU A 80 -7.28 3.97 -16.40
CA LEU A 80 -7.77 5.27 -15.96
C LEU A 80 -8.57 5.13 -14.66
N VAL A 81 -9.48 4.16 -14.60
CA VAL A 81 -10.35 3.91 -13.44
C VAL A 81 -9.57 3.67 -12.14
N ALA A 82 -8.39 3.06 -12.21
CA ALA A 82 -7.54 2.84 -11.03
C ALA A 82 -7.09 4.14 -10.34
N SER A 83 -7.02 5.26 -11.06
CA SER A 83 -6.56 6.56 -10.54
C SER A 83 -7.58 7.70 -10.64
N ALA A 84 -8.57 7.59 -11.54
CA ALA A 84 -9.57 8.63 -11.80
C ALA A 84 -10.49 8.92 -10.62
N GLY A 85 -10.57 8.00 -9.64
CA GLY A 85 -11.34 8.21 -8.41
C GLY A 85 -10.72 9.23 -7.45
N TYR A 86 -9.50 9.73 -7.70
CA TYR A 86 -8.79 10.64 -6.79
C TYR A 86 -9.61 11.83 -6.24
N PRO A 87 -10.64 12.39 -6.92
CA PRO A 87 -11.44 13.46 -6.33
C PRO A 87 -12.13 13.07 -5.02
N ILE A 88 -12.45 11.78 -4.83
CA ILE A 88 -13.05 11.27 -3.59
C ILE A 88 -12.10 11.47 -2.40
N LEU A 89 -10.79 11.46 -2.62
CA LEU A 89 -9.77 11.66 -1.58
C LEU A 89 -9.72 13.10 -1.05
N PHE A 90 -10.34 14.08 -1.71
CA PHE A 90 -10.49 15.42 -1.12
C PHE A 90 -11.46 15.42 0.07
N LEU A 91 -12.42 14.49 0.13
CA LEU A 91 -13.39 14.41 1.23
C LEU A 91 -12.70 14.20 2.60
N PRO A 92 -11.82 13.19 2.79
CA PRO A 92 -11.08 13.07 4.04
C PRO A 92 -10.13 14.25 4.31
N LEU A 93 -9.63 14.94 3.28
CA LEU A 93 -8.81 16.14 3.46
C LEU A 93 -9.60 17.31 4.06
N LEU A 94 -10.87 17.46 3.65
CA LEU A 94 -11.79 18.48 4.17
C LEU A 94 -12.31 18.15 5.58
N LEU A 95 -12.51 16.87 5.88
CA LEU A 95 -13.01 16.40 7.18
C LEU A 95 -11.94 16.38 8.28
N PHE A 96 -10.67 16.21 7.90
CA PHE A 96 -9.52 16.22 8.81
C PHE A 96 -8.49 17.29 8.42
N PRO A 97 -8.87 18.58 8.52
CA PRO A 97 -7.94 19.67 8.22
C PRO A 97 -6.77 19.62 9.22
N SER A 98 -5.55 19.53 8.70
CA SER A 98 -4.36 19.71 9.53
C SER A 98 -4.40 21.11 10.15
N PRO A 99 -4.08 21.28 11.45
CA PRO A 99 -3.79 22.59 11.98
C PRO A 99 -2.68 23.19 11.10
N THR A 100 -2.89 24.44 10.70
CA THR A 100 -2.11 25.16 9.69
C THR A 100 -0.65 25.35 10.15
N SER A 101 0.16 24.30 10.07
CA SER A 101 1.60 24.36 10.25
C SER A 101 2.21 24.67 8.88
N THR A 102 2.24 25.94 8.52
CA THR A 102 2.90 26.51 7.33
C THR A 102 4.42 26.26 7.26
N THR A 103 4.98 25.38 8.09
CA THR A 103 6.41 25.38 8.42
C THR A 103 7.24 24.25 7.81
N SER A 104 6.65 23.20 7.21
CA SER A 104 7.43 22.10 6.60
C SER A 104 7.63 22.27 5.08
N PHE A 105 6.58 22.57 4.31
CA PHE A 105 6.70 22.77 2.84
C PHE A 105 7.50 24.02 2.45
N ALA A 106 7.58 25.04 3.31
CA ALA A 106 8.30 26.28 3.03
C ALA A 106 9.82 26.10 2.82
N ARG A 107 10.37 24.94 3.20
CA ARG A 107 11.82 24.66 3.10
C ARG A 107 12.24 23.85 1.88
N VAL A 108 11.30 23.24 1.15
CA VAL A 108 11.62 22.39 -0.01
C VAL A 108 11.23 23.13 -1.30
N PRO A 109 12.11 23.21 -2.32
CA PRO A 109 11.75 23.85 -3.59
C PRO A 109 10.52 23.19 -4.22
N ILE A 110 9.53 23.99 -4.60
CA ILE A 110 8.28 23.53 -5.24
C ILE A 110 8.60 22.69 -6.48
N THR A 111 9.63 23.06 -7.24
CA THR A 111 10.11 22.32 -8.42
C THR A 111 10.51 20.88 -8.10
N ASN A 112 11.17 20.64 -6.96
CA ASN A 112 11.60 19.30 -6.56
C ASN A 112 10.40 18.44 -6.19
N ILE A 113 9.43 19.00 -5.46
CA ILE A 113 8.19 18.31 -5.10
C ILE A 113 7.36 18.00 -6.35
N ALA A 114 7.24 18.97 -7.26
CA ALA A 114 6.55 18.77 -8.53
C ALA A 114 7.20 17.65 -9.35
N PHE A 115 8.53 17.62 -9.45
CA PHE A 115 9.26 16.56 -10.14
C PHE A 115 8.99 15.18 -9.53
N ILE A 116 8.99 15.07 -8.19
CA ILE A 116 8.69 13.82 -7.48
C ILE A 116 7.24 13.37 -7.73
N TYR A 117 6.27 14.27 -7.66
CA TYR A 117 4.86 13.92 -7.90
C TYR A 117 4.61 13.53 -9.36
N ILE A 118 5.27 14.21 -10.30
CA ILE A 118 5.18 13.88 -11.72
C ILE A 118 5.80 12.51 -11.99
N SER A 119 7.02 12.26 -11.49
CA SER A 119 7.70 10.98 -11.73
C SER A 119 6.94 9.81 -11.11
N LEU A 120 6.51 9.93 -9.85
CA LEU A 120 5.70 8.91 -9.19
C LEU A 120 4.34 8.71 -9.86
N GLY A 121 3.66 9.78 -10.28
CA GLY A 121 2.39 9.67 -11.00
C GLY A 121 2.53 8.98 -12.35
N LEU A 122 3.61 9.22 -13.09
CA LEU A 122 3.92 8.52 -14.33
C LEU A 122 4.23 7.03 -14.08
N MET A 123 4.96 6.71 -13.00
CA MET A 123 5.20 5.33 -12.60
C MET A 123 3.89 4.62 -12.22
N VAL A 124 2.99 5.29 -11.49
CA VAL A 124 1.65 4.76 -11.15
C VAL A 124 0.82 4.52 -12.42
N ALA A 125 0.86 5.43 -13.40
CA ALA A 125 0.19 5.22 -14.68
C ALA A 125 0.72 3.99 -15.43
N ALA A 126 2.06 3.82 -15.46
CA ALA A 126 2.69 2.65 -16.07
C ALA A 126 2.33 1.36 -15.34
N ASP A 127 2.37 1.37 -14.01
CA ASP A 127 2.00 0.24 -13.16
C ASP A 127 0.54 -0.19 -13.39
N ASN A 128 -0.40 0.75 -13.33
CA ASN A 128 -1.81 0.50 -13.61
C ASN A 128 -2.03 -0.02 -15.04
N LEU A 129 -1.20 0.40 -16.01
CA LEU A 129 -1.28 -0.09 -17.38
C LEU A 129 -0.82 -1.54 -17.47
N MET A 130 0.30 -1.88 -16.82
CA MET A 130 0.79 -3.26 -16.75
C MET A 130 -0.24 -4.17 -16.09
N TYR A 131 -0.84 -3.75 -14.97
CA TYR A 131 -1.90 -4.50 -14.29
C TYR A 131 -3.17 -4.66 -15.14
N SER A 132 -3.59 -3.61 -15.86
CA SER A 132 -4.73 -3.67 -16.77
C SER A 132 -4.52 -4.69 -17.89
N TYR A 133 -3.32 -4.74 -18.49
CA TYR A 133 -2.96 -5.74 -19.49
C TYR A 133 -2.84 -7.15 -18.90
N ALA A 134 -2.23 -7.27 -17.72
CA ALA A 134 -2.09 -8.54 -17.02
C ALA A 134 -3.46 -9.16 -16.70
N LEU A 135 -4.40 -8.37 -16.19
CA LEU A 135 -5.75 -8.82 -15.84
C LEU A 135 -6.56 -9.27 -17.07
N LEU A 136 -6.26 -8.74 -18.25
CA LEU A 136 -6.83 -9.20 -19.52
C LEU A 136 -6.31 -10.59 -19.92
N TYR A 137 -5.03 -10.88 -19.67
CA TYR A 137 -4.37 -12.10 -20.16
C TYR A 137 -4.19 -13.21 -19.11
N LEU A 138 -4.45 -12.96 -17.83
CA LEU A 138 -4.36 -13.97 -16.78
C LEU A 138 -5.71 -14.23 -16.10
N PRO A 139 -5.96 -15.46 -15.64
CA PRO A 139 -6.97 -15.73 -14.62
C PRO A 139 -6.71 -14.91 -13.35
N ILE A 140 -7.75 -14.51 -12.64
CA ILE A 140 -7.61 -13.65 -11.44
C ILE A 140 -6.77 -14.35 -10.37
N SER A 141 -6.99 -15.65 -10.19
CA SER A 141 -6.24 -16.51 -9.26
C SER A 141 -4.72 -16.46 -9.52
N THR A 142 -4.30 -16.64 -10.77
CA THR A 142 -2.88 -16.54 -11.16
C THR A 142 -2.35 -15.12 -11.02
N TYR A 143 -3.10 -14.13 -11.51
CA TYR A 143 -2.77 -12.72 -11.41
C TYR A 143 -2.47 -12.31 -9.96
N SER A 144 -3.37 -12.65 -9.02
CA SER A 144 -3.20 -12.22 -7.64
C SER A 144 -2.07 -12.95 -6.92
N LEU A 145 -1.85 -14.23 -7.22
CA LEU A 145 -0.71 -14.96 -6.67
C LEU A 145 0.62 -14.40 -7.19
N LEU A 146 0.68 -13.95 -8.44
CA LEU A 146 1.85 -13.23 -8.95
C LEU A 146 2.00 -11.85 -8.32
N CYS A 147 0.89 -11.16 -8.00
CA CYS A 147 0.95 -9.92 -7.23
C CYS A 147 1.59 -10.13 -5.84
N ALA A 148 1.49 -11.31 -5.23
CA ALA A 148 2.15 -11.60 -3.95
C ALA A 148 3.69 -11.43 -4.01
N THR A 149 4.30 -11.55 -5.19
CA THR A 149 5.74 -11.28 -5.37
C THR A 149 6.15 -9.84 -5.07
N GLN A 150 5.20 -8.90 -4.99
CA GLN A 150 5.42 -7.55 -4.49
C GLN A 150 6.18 -7.55 -3.16
N LEU A 151 5.89 -8.49 -2.24
CA LEU A 151 6.59 -8.53 -0.95
C LEU A 151 8.08 -8.82 -1.11
N ALA A 152 8.43 -9.73 -2.03
CA ALA A 152 9.81 -10.08 -2.33
C ALA A 152 10.55 -8.89 -2.96
N PHE A 153 9.92 -8.21 -3.93
CA PHE A 153 10.50 -7.01 -4.54
C PHE A 153 10.63 -5.86 -3.53
N ASN A 154 9.66 -5.66 -2.66
CA ASN A 154 9.70 -4.65 -1.61
C ASN A 154 10.88 -4.88 -0.66
N ALA A 155 11.13 -6.13 -0.24
CA ALA A 155 12.30 -6.49 0.56
C ALA A 155 13.62 -6.16 -0.16
N VAL A 156 13.72 -6.49 -1.44
CA VAL A 156 14.90 -6.22 -2.27
C VAL A 156 15.12 -4.71 -2.41
N PHE A 157 14.09 -3.92 -2.71
CA PHE A 157 14.22 -2.47 -2.82
C PHE A 157 14.51 -1.80 -1.47
N ALA A 158 13.94 -2.30 -0.37
CA ALA A 158 14.29 -1.82 0.97
C ALA A 158 15.78 -2.06 1.30
N TYR A 159 16.34 -3.19 0.86
CA TYR A 159 17.78 -3.46 0.97
C TYR A 159 18.61 -2.48 0.12
N PHE A 160 18.28 -2.31 -1.16
CA PHE A 160 19.09 -1.47 -2.08
C PHE A 160 18.93 0.04 -1.85
N LEU A 161 17.71 0.52 -1.63
CA LEU A 161 17.40 1.95 -1.53
C LEU A 161 17.51 2.48 -0.10
N ASN A 162 17.09 1.68 0.89
CA ASN A 162 17.10 2.10 2.29
C ASN A 162 18.26 1.50 3.09
N SER A 163 19.14 0.72 2.44
CA SER A 163 20.30 0.05 3.08
C SER A 163 19.92 -0.81 4.30
N GLN A 164 18.68 -1.33 4.32
CA GLN A 164 18.23 -2.23 5.37
C GLN A 164 18.87 -3.60 5.20
N LYS A 165 19.31 -4.25 6.27
CA LYS A 165 19.84 -5.62 6.19
C LYS A 165 18.70 -6.58 5.87
N ILE A 166 18.95 -7.63 5.08
CA ILE A 166 17.98 -8.71 4.85
C ILE A 166 18.19 -9.79 5.92
N PRO A 167 17.31 -9.88 6.93
CA PRO A 167 17.34 -10.97 7.89
C PRO A 167 16.93 -12.32 7.25
N PRO A 168 17.31 -13.46 7.89
CA PRO A 168 17.09 -14.81 7.33
C PRO A 168 15.62 -15.12 7.00
N LEU A 169 14.67 -14.64 7.78
CA LEU A 169 13.24 -14.86 7.55
C LEU A 169 12.70 -14.06 6.34
N ILE A 170 13.21 -12.84 6.10
CA ILE A 170 12.88 -12.08 4.89
C ILE A 170 13.49 -12.78 3.66
N PHE A 171 14.72 -13.28 3.77
CA PHE A 171 15.33 -14.10 2.71
C PHE A 171 14.50 -15.36 2.41
N ASN A 172 14.04 -16.07 3.43
CA ASN A 172 13.15 -17.22 3.27
C ASN A 172 11.85 -16.83 2.54
N SER A 173 11.28 -15.67 2.90
CA SER A 173 10.06 -15.15 2.26
C SER A 173 10.28 -14.87 0.76
N ILE A 174 11.41 -14.26 0.40
CA ILE A 174 11.80 -14.01 -0.99
C ILE A 174 11.88 -15.33 -1.77
N MET A 175 12.54 -16.35 -1.20
CA MET A 175 12.69 -17.65 -1.86
C MET A 175 11.34 -18.36 -2.06
N LEU A 176 10.47 -18.37 -1.03
CA LEU A 176 9.16 -18.98 -1.11
C LEU A 176 8.26 -18.28 -2.15
N LEU A 177 8.22 -16.94 -2.15
CA LEU A 177 7.42 -16.19 -3.12
C LEU A 177 7.95 -16.35 -4.55
N THR A 178 9.26 -16.44 -4.72
CA THR A 178 9.89 -16.75 -6.02
C THR A 178 9.49 -18.15 -6.50
N PHE A 179 9.53 -19.14 -5.61
CA PHE A 179 9.11 -20.50 -5.94
C PHE A 179 7.61 -20.59 -6.26
N SER A 180 6.76 -19.87 -5.51
CA SER A 180 5.33 -19.75 -5.79
C SER A 180 5.07 -19.19 -7.20
N ALA A 181 5.77 -18.12 -7.58
CA ALA A 181 5.66 -17.55 -8.92
C ALA A 181 6.20 -18.50 -10.02
N ALA A 182 7.35 -19.15 -9.79
CA ALA A 182 7.92 -20.10 -10.72
C ALA A 182 6.99 -21.29 -10.98
N LEU A 183 6.36 -21.80 -9.90
CA LEU A 183 5.41 -22.90 -9.95
C LEU A 183 4.19 -22.53 -10.82
N LEU A 184 3.70 -21.29 -10.72
CA LEU A 184 2.62 -20.78 -11.58
C LEU A 184 3.05 -20.60 -13.04
N GLY A 185 4.30 -20.19 -13.29
CA GLY A 185 4.82 -20.02 -14.65
C GLY A 185 4.86 -21.34 -15.44
N ILE A 186 5.17 -22.44 -14.76
CA ILE A 186 5.25 -23.79 -15.38
C ILE A 186 3.86 -24.35 -15.71
N GLN A 187 2.81 -23.97 -14.96
CA GLN A 187 1.41 -24.42 -15.16
C GLN A 187 0.78 -23.91 -16.48
N SER A 188 1.38 -22.91 -17.13
CA SER A 188 0.85 -22.22 -18.32
C SER A 188 0.51 -23.11 -19.51
N ASN A 189 1.03 -24.33 -19.56
CA ASN A 189 0.84 -25.28 -20.67
C ASN A 189 -0.42 -26.15 -20.56
N THR A 190 -1.18 -26.11 -19.46
CA THR A 190 -2.25 -27.10 -19.18
C THR A 190 -3.67 -26.52 -19.16
N GLU A 191 -3.84 -25.19 -19.18
CA GLU A 191 -5.18 -24.57 -19.06
C GLU A 191 -5.84 -24.30 -20.41
N ASP A 192 -6.86 -25.09 -20.75
CA ASP A 192 -7.86 -24.74 -21.77
C ASP A 192 -8.83 -23.69 -21.21
N SER A 193 -8.38 -22.43 -21.12
CA SER A 193 -9.30 -21.34 -20.82
C SER A 193 -10.08 -20.96 -22.09
N LYS A 194 -11.42 -21.05 -22.05
CA LYS A 194 -12.31 -20.70 -23.18
C LYS A 194 -12.18 -19.24 -23.65
N TYR A 195 -11.53 -18.38 -22.87
CA TYR A 195 -11.58 -16.93 -23.01
C TYR A 195 -10.22 -16.25 -23.22
N ILE A 196 -9.10 -16.93 -22.99
CA ILE A 196 -7.75 -16.33 -23.11
C ILE A 196 -6.89 -17.15 -24.08
N PRO A 197 -6.38 -16.54 -25.17
CA PRO A 197 -5.40 -17.19 -26.04
C PRO A 197 -4.13 -17.57 -25.27
N LYS A 198 -3.72 -18.86 -25.34
CA LYS A 198 -2.54 -19.39 -24.62
C LYS A 198 -1.26 -18.62 -24.90
N GLU A 199 -1.12 -18.07 -26.11
CA GLU A 199 0.04 -17.29 -26.55
C GLU A 199 0.25 -15.98 -25.77
N LYS A 200 -0.81 -15.44 -25.15
CA LYS A 200 -0.73 -14.17 -24.40
C LYS A 200 -0.45 -14.36 -22.91
N TYR A 201 -0.46 -15.61 -22.43
CA TYR A 201 -0.18 -15.93 -21.04
C TYR A 201 1.23 -15.47 -20.59
N PRO A 202 2.33 -15.75 -21.32
CA PRO A 202 3.66 -15.32 -20.90
C PRO A 202 3.79 -13.80 -20.81
N LEU A 203 3.13 -13.08 -21.74
CA LEU A 203 3.09 -11.62 -21.72
C LEU A 203 2.41 -11.11 -20.45
N GLY A 204 1.23 -11.65 -20.11
CA GLY A 204 0.54 -11.26 -18.88
C GLY A 204 1.32 -11.64 -17.62
N PHE A 205 2.06 -12.76 -17.63
CA PHE A 205 2.91 -13.19 -16.52
C PHE A 205 4.05 -12.19 -16.28
N VAL A 206 4.78 -11.84 -17.33
CA VAL A 206 5.87 -10.85 -17.27
C VAL A 206 5.35 -9.47 -16.88
N LEU A 207 4.19 -9.06 -17.42
CA LEU A 207 3.56 -7.80 -17.04
C LEU A 207 3.14 -7.77 -15.57
N THR A 208 2.63 -8.89 -15.03
CA THR A 208 2.27 -8.96 -13.61
C THR A 208 3.50 -8.87 -12.71
N LEU A 209 4.59 -9.57 -13.05
CA LEU A 209 5.85 -9.47 -12.30
C LEU A 209 6.46 -8.07 -12.40
N GLY A 210 6.45 -7.48 -13.59
CA GLY A 210 6.91 -6.11 -13.84
C GLY A 210 6.10 -5.08 -13.05
N ALA A 211 4.78 -5.24 -13.01
CA ALA A 211 3.89 -4.41 -12.18
C ALA A 211 4.21 -4.61 -10.69
N SER A 212 4.32 -5.85 -10.20
CA SER A 212 4.69 -6.11 -8.80
C SER A 212 6.01 -5.47 -8.38
N ALA A 213 7.01 -5.50 -9.27
CA ALA A 213 8.28 -4.81 -9.05
C ALA A 213 8.10 -3.28 -9.06
N THR A 214 7.36 -2.75 -10.04
CA THR A 214 7.11 -1.31 -10.18
C THR A 214 6.32 -0.76 -8.98
N TYR A 215 5.26 -1.43 -8.55
CA TYR A 215 4.50 -1.11 -7.34
C TYR A 215 5.39 -1.07 -6.09
N SER A 216 6.24 -2.09 -5.90
CA SER A 216 7.17 -2.15 -4.76
C SER A 216 8.21 -1.03 -4.79
N LEU A 217 8.66 -0.66 -5.99
CA LEU A 217 9.55 0.48 -6.20
C LEU A 217 8.84 1.81 -5.89
N ILE A 218 7.59 1.98 -6.33
CA ILE A 218 6.75 3.15 -6.00
C ILE A 218 6.63 3.29 -4.48
N LEU A 219 6.31 2.20 -3.76
CA LEU A 219 6.23 2.20 -2.29
C LEU A 219 7.56 2.61 -1.65
N SER A 220 8.67 2.05 -2.13
CA SER A 220 10.02 2.38 -1.62
C SER A 220 10.39 3.85 -1.85
N LEU A 221 10.09 4.39 -3.03
CA LEU A 221 10.34 5.79 -3.37
C LEU A 221 9.42 6.75 -2.58
N MET A 222 8.16 6.37 -2.33
CA MET A 222 7.28 7.14 -1.46
C MET A 222 7.83 7.20 -0.04
N GLN A 223 8.27 6.06 0.50
CA GLN A 223 8.90 6.00 1.82
C GLN A 223 10.18 6.85 1.89
N LEU A 224 11.06 6.74 0.89
CA LEU A 224 12.28 7.54 0.80
C LEU A 224 11.97 9.05 0.74
N THR A 225 10.92 9.43 0.02
CA THR A 225 10.44 10.82 -0.07
C THR A 225 9.96 11.34 1.29
N PHE A 226 9.22 10.54 2.05
CA PHE A 226 8.79 10.93 3.40
C PHE A 226 9.97 11.07 4.37
N GLN A 227 10.94 10.17 4.31
CA GLN A 227 12.10 10.18 5.21
C GLN A 227 13.10 11.29 4.88
N THR A 228 13.36 11.53 3.59
CA THR A 228 14.47 12.40 3.14
C THR A 228 13.99 13.81 2.81
N VAL A 229 12.85 13.94 2.12
CA VAL A 229 12.39 15.21 1.55
C VAL A 229 11.38 15.90 2.46
N LEU A 230 10.28 15.21 2.80
CA LEU A 230 9.20 15.82 3.58
C LEU A 230 9.45 15.78 5.09
N LYS A 231 10.27 14.83 5.57
CA LYS A 231 10.66 14.64 6.98
C LYS A 231 9.48 14.57 7.95
N THR A 232 8.29 14.25 7.46
CA THR A 232 7.03 14.29 8.22
C THR A 232 5.99 13.38 7.55
N GLU A 233 5.51 12.36 8.26
CA GLU A 233 4.46 11.44 7.81
C GLU A 233 3.09 11.82 8.38
N THR A 234 2.65 13.07 8.18
CA THR A 234 1.31 13.49 8.63
C THR A 234 0.25 13.02 7.63
N PHE A 235 -0.96 12.73 8.14
CA PHE A 235 -2.11 12.32 7.31
C PHE A 235 -2.33 13.24 6.10
N SER A 236 -2.33 14.55 6.31
CA SER A 236 -2.55 15.54 5.24
C SER A 236 -1.39 15.61 4.24
N VAL A 237 -0.18 15.22 4.62
CA VAL A 237 0.97 15.14 3.71
C VAL A 237 0.86 13.89 2.83
N VAL A 238 0.59 12.73 3.43
CA VAL A 238 0.45 11.46 2.71
C VAL A 238 -0.74 11.53 1.74
N LEU A 239 -1.88 12.06 2.21
CA LEU A 239 -3.07 12.23 1.38
C LEU A 239 -2.85 13.21 0.22
N ARG A 240 -2.14 14.32 0.44
CA ARG A 240 -1.78 15.26 -0.64
C ARG A 240 -0.89 14.60 -1.69
N MET A 241 0.12 13.86 -1.25
CA MET A 241 0.99 13.12 -2.16
C MET A 241 0.19 12.13 -3.00
N GLN A 242 -0.72 11.36 -2.38
CA GLN A 242 -1.60 10.41 -3.07
C GLN A 242 -2.51 11.10 -4.11
N ILE A 243 -3.11 12.24 -3.75
CA ILE A 243 -3.98 13.02 -4.65
C ILE A 243 -3.19 13.49 -5.87
N TRP A 244 -2.01 14.10 -5.67
CA TRP A 244 -1.22 14.66 -6.76
C TRP A 244 -0.63 13.58 -7.67
N THR A 245 -0.14 12.47 -7.12
CA THR A 245 0.34 11.35 -7.94
C THR A 245 -0.80 10.71 -8.73
N SER A 246 -1.98 10.58 -8.14
CA SER A 246 -3.17 10.01 -8.80
C SER A 246 -3.74 10.97 -9.87
N PHE A 247 -3.65 12.28 -9.66
CA PHE A 247 -3.97 13.30 -10.67
C PHE A 247 -3.05 13.18 -11.90
N VAL A 248 -1.73 13.14 -11.68
CA VAL A 248 -0.75 12.96 -12.78
C VAL A 248 -0.99 11.63 -13.49
N ALA A 249 -1.22 10.55 -12.75
CA ALA A 249 -1.51 9.24 -13.33
C ALA A 249 -2.78 9.28 -14.18
N SER A 250 -3.84 9.92 -13.69
CA SER A 250 -5.09 10.11 -14.44
C SER A 250 -4.86 10.93 -15.72
N ALA A 251 -4.11 12.03 -15.65
CA ALA A 251 -3.80 12.84 -16.82
C ALA A 251 -2.99 12.06 -17.87
N ALA A 252 -1.98 11.31 -17.44
CA ALA A 252 -1.16 10.49 -18.32
C ALA A 252 -1.96 9.36 -18.97
N THR A 253 -2.88 8.73 -18.23
CA THR A 253 -3.73 7.64 -18.74
C THR A 253 -4.82 8.15 -19.66
N VAL A 254 -5.40 9.33 -19.39
CA VAL A 254 -6.27 10.04 -20.34
C VAL A 254 -5.51 10.35 -21.63
N ALA A 255 -4.29 10.88 -21.54
CA ALA A 255 -3.47 11.13 -22.72
C ALA A 255 -3.19 9.83 -23.52
N GLY A 256 -2.90 8.72 -22.83
CA GLY A 256 -2.75 7.40 -23.43
C GLY A 256 -4.03 6.86 -24.09
N LEU A 257 -5.19 7.08 -23.47
CA LEU A 257 -6.51 6.74 -24.03
C LEU A 257 -6.78 7.49 -25.34
N PHE A 258 -6.43 8.79 -25.39
CA PHE A 258 -6.57 9.59 -26.59
C PHE A 258 -5.56 9.19 -27.68
N ALA A 259 -4.28 9.02 -27.30
CA ALA A 259 -3.20 8.66 -28.22
C ALA A 259 -3.38 7.27 -28.84
N SER A 260 -3.93 6.31 -28.09
CA SER A 260 -4.22 4.96 -28.59
C SER A 260 -5.44 4.88 -29.51
N GLY A 261 -6.27 5.92 -29.53
CA GLY A 261 -7.53 5.94 -30.29
C GLY A 261 -8.63 5.05 -29.71
N GLU A 262 -8.41 4.43 -28.54
CA GLU A 262 -9.41 3.58 -27.88
C GLU A 262 -10.68 4.37 -27.51
N TRP A 263 -10.55 5.68 -27.24
CA TRP A 263 -11.69 6.56 -26.97
C TRP A 263 -12.80 6.52 -28.04
N ARG A 264 -12.45 6.31 -29.31
CA ARG A 264 -13.42 6.23 -30.42
C ARG A 264 -14.27 4.98 -30.39
N ARG A 265 -13.80 3.93 -29.72
CA ARG A 265 -14.46 2.62 -29.65
C ARG A 265 -15.26 2.43 -28.38
N LEU A 266 -15.13 3.33 -27.40
CA LEU A 266 -15.81 3.22 -26.10
C LEU A 266 -17.34 3.19 -26.22
N GLU A 267 -17.91 3.96 -27.15
CA GLU A 267 -19.35 3.93 -27.38
C GLU A 267 -19.81 2.55 -27.88
N GLY A 268 -19.12 2.01 -28.89
CA GLY A 268 -19.41 0.66 -29.39
C GLY A 268 -19.14 -0.44 -28.37
N GLU A 269 -18.14 -0.27 -27.51
CA GLU A 269 -17.85 -1.19 -26.40
C GLU A 269 -18.96 -1.16 -25.35
N MET A 270 -19.41 0.03 -24.95
CA MET A 270 -20.49 0.19 -23.98
C MET A 270 -21.81 -0.38 -24.53
N ASP A 271 -22.04 -0.28 -25.84
CA ASP A 271 -23.21 -0.82 -26.54
C ASP A 271 -23.19 -2.35 -26.64
N GLY A 272 -22.00 -2.90 -26.92
CA GLY A 272 -21.77 -4.34 -27.02
C GLY A 272 -21.54 -5.04 -25.67
N PHE A 273 -21.56 -4.30 -24.56
CA PHE A 273 -21.29 -4.85 -23.24
C PHE A 273 -22.38 -5.85 -22.83
N GLY A 274 -22.01 -7.07 -22.44
CA GLY A 274 -22.92 -8.20 -22.23
C GLY A 274 -24.03 -7.92 -21.22
N LYS A 275 -23.76 -7.10 -20.21
CA LYS A 275 -24.72 -6.66 -19.18
C LYS A 275 -25.39 -5.31 -19.44
N GLY A 276 -25.13 -4.72 -20.61
CA GLY A 276 -25.67 -3.44 -21.06
C GLY A 276 -24.95 -2.20 -20.52
N ARG A 277 -25.30 -1.04 -21.08
CA ARG A 277 -24.63 0.25 -20.85
C ARG A 277 -24.58 0.68 -19.38
N VAL A 278 -25.66 0.48 -18.62
CA VAL A 278 -25.71 0.88 -17.20
C VAL A 278 -24.74 0.05 -16.37
N SER A 279 -24.66 -1.26 -16.63
CA SER A 279 -23.73 -2.13 -15.93
C SER A 279 -22.28 -1.77 -16.26
N TYR A 280 -21.99 -1.40 -17.51
CA TYR A 280 -20.67 -0.92 -17.92
C TYR A 280 -20.22 0.27 -17.07
N VAL A 281 -21.05 1.32 -17.01
CA VAL A 281 -20.74 2.53 -16.24
C VAL A 281 -20.64 2.21 -14.75
N MET A 282 -21.55 1.40 -14.20
CA MET A 282 -21.52 1.01 -12.80
C MET A 282 -20.23 0.25 -12.43
N ILE A 283 -19.75 -0.65 -13.29
CA ILE A 283 -18.51 -1.39 -13.04
C ILE A 283 -17.31 -0.43 -13.00
N LEU A 284 -17.22 0.51 -13.94
CA LEU A 284 -16.15 1.50 -13.95
C LEU A 284 -16.19 2.43 -12.72
N VAL A 285 -17.38 2.94 -12.36
CA VAL A 285 -17.55 3.83 -11.21
C VAL A 285 -17.24 3.10 -9.91
N TRP A 286 -17.80 1.91 -9.68
CA TRP A 286 -17.55 1.16 -8.45
C TRP A 286 -16.11 0.65 -8.36
N SER A 287 -15.46 0.36 -9.49
CA SER A 287 -14.04 0.04 -9.51
C SER A 287 -13.21 1.26 -9.09
N ALA A 288 -13.49 2.44 -9.63
CA ALA A 288 -12.81 3.68 -9.22
C ALA A 288 -12.99 3.94 -7.71
N VAL A 289 -14.23 3.84 -7.22
CA VAL A 289 -14.55 3.99 -5.79
C VAL A 289 -13.80 2.95 -4.95
N ALA A 290 -13.78 1.68 -5.34
CA ALA A 290 -13.10 0.61 -4.62
C ALA A 290 -11.59 0.86 -4.50
N TRP A 291 -10.94 1.32 -5.57
CA TRP A 291 -9.53 1.71 -5.53
C TRP A 291 -9.27 2.90 -4.61
N GLN A 292 -10.18 3.87 -4.52
CA GLN A 292 -10.04 4.97 -3.57
C GLN A 292 -10.29 4.55 -2.13
N VAL A 293 -11.25 3.67 -1.88
CA VAL A 293 -11.47 3.08 -0.54
C VAL A 293 -10.21 2.35 -0.09
N ALA A 294 -9.56 1.61 -0.99
CA ALA A 294 -8.27 1.01 -0.71
C ALA A 294 -7.19 2.05 -0.37
N ALA A 295 -7.09 3.12 -1.17
CA ALA A 295 -6.16 4.21 -0.91
C ALA A 295 -6.39 4.90 0.44
N VAL A 296 -7.65 5.13 0.83
CA VAL A 296 -8.00 5.66 2.16
C VAL A 296 -7.56 4.70 3.26
N GLY A 297 -7.76 3.39 3.08
CA GLY A 297 -7.27 2.36 4.01
C GLY A 297 -5.75 2.41 4.19
N ILE A 298 -4.99 2.56 3.10
CA ILE A 298 -3.52 2.73 3.13
C ILE A 298 -3.15 3.98 3.93
N VAL A 299 -3.66 5.15 3.53
CA VAL A 299 -3.34 6.42 4.18
C VAL A 299 -3.72 6.41 5.67
N GLY A 300 -4.86 5.80 6.01
CA GLY A 300 -5.31 5.65 7.38
C GLY A 300 -4.39 4.73 8.20
N LEU A 301 -3.92 3.62 7.64
CA LEU A 301 -2.93 2.75 8.31
C LEU A 301 -1.58 3.43 8.49
N VAL A 302 -1.12 4.21 7.51
CA VAL A 302 0.10 5.02 7.64
C VAL A 302 -0.01 5.96 8.84
N PHE A 303 -1.15 6.61 9.00
CA PHE A 303 -1.39 7.55 10.09
C PHE A 303 -1.57 6.90 11.47
N VAL A 304 -2.36 5.82 11.54
CA VAL A 304 -2.72 5.17 12.82
C VAL A 304 -1.58 4.28 13.35
N VAL A 305 -0.78 3.70 12.45
CA VAL A 305 0.27 2.74 12.78
C VAL A 305 1.63 3.16 12.21
N SER A 306 1.86 2.98 10.91
CA SER A 306 3.07 3.36 10.20
C SER A 306 2.96 3.04 8.70
N SER A 307 3.79 3.71 7.89
CA SER A 307 3.95 3.41 6.45
C SER A 307 4.35 1.96 6.19
N LEU A 308 5.31 1.43 6.97
CA LEU A 308 5.75 0.04 6.88
C LEU A 308 4.62 -0.97 7.15
N PHE A 309 3.84 -0.75 8.21
CA PHE A 309 2.72 -1.64 8.55
C PHE A 309 1.66 -1.62 7.45
N SER A 310 1.31 -0.45 6.94
CA SER A 310 0.38 -0.31 5.83
C SER A 310 0.82 -1.08 4.59
N ASN A 311 2.10 -1.02 4.23
CA ASN A 311 2.65 -1.75 3.09
C ASN A 311 2.49 -3.26 3.29
N VAL A 312 2.82 -3.77 4.49
CA VAL A 312 2.66 -5.20 4.81
C VAL A 312 1.20 -5.64 4.68
N ILE A 313 0.25 -4.89 5.27
CA ILE A 313 -1.18 -5.23 5.15
C ILE A 313 -1.66 -5.19 3.70
N SER A 314 -1.23 -4.20 2.91
CA SER A 314 -1.58 -4.09 1.48
C SER A 314 -1.16 -5.34 0.71
N THR A 315 -0.01 -5.93 1.03
CA THR A 315 0.45 -7.14 0.35
C THR A 315 -0.23 -8.40 0.89
N LEU A 316 -0.58 -8.43 2.18
CA LEU A 316 -1.36 -9.53 2.79
C LEU A 316 -2.82 -9.60 2.33
N GLY A 317 -3.36 -8.53 1.76
CA GLY A 317 -4.66 -8.55 1.11
C GLY A 317 -4.68 -9.38 -0.18
N LEU A 318 -3.53 -9.59 -0.83
CA LEU A 318 -3.45 -10.22 -2.16
C LEU A 318 -3.85 -11.71 -2.17
N PRO A 319 -3.48 -12.55 -1.17
CA PRO A 319 -3.98 -13.92 -1.07
C PRO A 319 -5.50 -14.05 -0.83
N VAL A 320 -6.20 -12.98 -0.46
CA VAL A 320 -7.66 -13.00 -0.28
C VAL A 320 -8.38 -13.01 -1.64
N VAL A 321 -7.79 -12.36 -2.65
CA VAL A 321 -8.40 -12.23 -3.99
C VAL A 321 -8.59 -13.57 -4.71
N PRO A 322 -7.64 -14.53 -4.72
CA PRO A 322 -7.86 -15.86 -5.29
C PRO A 322 -9.06 -16.59 -4.69
N ILE A 323 -9.31 -16.46 -3.38
CA ILE A 323 -10.45 -17.12 -2.71
C ILE A 323 -11.76 -16.60 -3.31
N PHE A 324 -11.89 -15.28 -3.42
CA PHE A 324 -13.08 -14.67 -4.04
C PHE A 324 -13.15 -14.90 -5.56
N ALA A 325 -12.02 -15.02 -6.24
CA ALA A 325 -11.99 -15.38 -7.66
C ALA A 325 -12.62 -16.76 -7.91
N VAL A 326 -12.30 -17.75 -7.07
CA VAL A 326 -12.94 -19.08 -7.15
C VAL A 326 -14.43 -18.99 -6.90
N ILE A 327 -14.87 -18.22 -5.89
CA ILE A 327 -16.29 -18.10 -5.53
C ILE A 327 -17.10 -17.40 -6.63
N PHE A 328 -16.64 -16.26 -7.14
CA PHE A 328 -17.43 -15.42 -8.05
C PHE A 328 -17.21 -15.73 -9.53
N PHE A 329 -15.99 -16.11 -9.91
CA PHE A 329 -15.63 -16.36 -11.31
C PHE A 329 -15.48 -17.84 -11.64
N HIS A 330 -15.63 -18.73 -10.64
CA HIS A 330 -15.41 -20.16 -10.79
C HIS A 330 -14.03 -20.45 -11.41
N ASP A 331 -13.04 -19.62 -11.05
CA ASP A 331 -11.65 -19.75 -11.51
C ASP A 331 -11.14 -21.15 -11.15
N LYS A 332 -10.61 -21.88 -12.13
CA LYS A 332 -10.09 -23.23 -11.91
C LYS A 332 -8.87 -23.17 -10.99
N MET A 333 -8.99 -23.78 -9.81
CA MET A 333 -7.93 -23.85 -8.80
C MET A 333 -7.32 -25.25 -8.79
N ASP A 334 -6.42 -25.50 -9.75
CA ASP A 334 -5.68 -26.75 -9.85
C ASP A 334 -4.73 -26.93 -8.65
N GLY A 335 -4.33 -28.18 -8.35
CA GLY A 335 -3.48 -28.50 -7.20
C GLY A 335 -2.19 -27.66 -7.13
N VAL A 336 -1.64 -27.28 -8.28
CA VAL A 336 -0.45 -26.41 -8.36
C VAL A 336 -0.74 -24.97 -7.93
N LYS A 337 -1.91 -24.40 -8.27
CA LYS A 337 -2.34 -23.07 -7.77
C LYS A 337 -2.55 -23.10 -6.27
N VAL A 338 -3.12 -24.19 -5.73
CA VAL A 338 -3.28 -24.40 -4.29
C VAL A 338 -1.91 -24.45 -3.60
N MET A 339 -0.96 -25.21 -4.15
CA MET A 339 0.41 -25.26 -3.63
C MET A 339 1.09 -23.89 -3.68
N ALA A 340 0.99 -23.17 -4.80
CA ALA A 340 1.54 -21.83 -4.95
C ALA A 340 0.95 -20.86 -3.91
N MET A 341 -0.36 -20.94 -3.65
CA MET A 341 -1.05 -20.16 -2.62
C MET A 341 -0.54 -20.48 -1.22
N LEU A 342 -0.38 -21.75 -0.86
CA LEU A 342 0.13 -22.16 0.46
C LEU A 342 1.58 -21.70 0.67
N ILE A 343 2.42 -21.82 -0.36
CA ILE A 343 3.81 -21.37 -0.33
C ILE A 343 3.88 -19.84 -0.22
N ALA A 344 3.03 -19.12 -0.95
CA ALA A 344 2.94 -17.67 -0.82
C ALA A 344 2.52 -17.27 0.60
N LEU A 345 1.51 -17.92 1.17
CA LEU A 345 1.06 -17.68 2.55
C LEU A 345 2.18 -17.93 3.57
N TRP A 346 2.98 -18.99 3.40
CA TRP A 346 4.16 -19.22 4.23
C TRP A 346 5.16 -18.07 4.10
N GLY A 347 5.47 -17.64 2.87
CA GLY A 347 6.35 -16.51 2.61
C GLY A 347 5.89 -15.24 3.32
N PHE A 348 4.59 -14.96 3.29
CA PHE A 348 3.98 -13.86 4.04
C PHE A 348 4.17 -13.99 5.56
N ILE A 349 3.87 -15.15 6.13
CA ILE A 349 4.02 -15.39 7.57
C ILE A 349 5.47 -15.19 8.02
N SER A 350 6.43 -15.68 7.23
CA SER A 350 7.86 -15.51 7.52
C SER A 350 8.27 -14.04 7.54
N TYR A 351 7.78 -13.25 6.58
CA TYR A 351 8.07 -11.83 6.49
C TYR A 351 7.49 -11.05 7.67
N ILE A 352 6.21 -11.27 8.01
CA ILE A 352 5.55 -10.59 9.15
C ILE A 352 6.27 -10.91 10.45
N TYR A 353 6.60 -12.18 10.66
CA TYR A 353 7.20 -12.62 11.91
C TYR A 353 8.55 -11.93 12.13
N GLN A 354 9.35 -11.77 11.08
CA GLN A 354 10.58 -11.00 11.15
C GLN A 354 10.34 -9.52 11.43
N GLN A 355 9.38 -8.90 10.74
CA GLN A 355 9.05 -7.49 10.98
C GLN A 355 8.62 -7.25 12.44
N TYR A 356 7.91 -8.20 13.03
CA TYR A 356 7.55 -8.18 14.45
C TYR A 356 8.78 -8.30 15.36
N LEU A 357 9.73 -9.18 15.03
CA LEU A 357 10.99 -9.32 15.78
C LEU A 357 11.78 -8.01 15.74
N ASP A 358 11.96 -7.42 14.55
CA ASP A 358 12.71 -6.18 14.35
C ASP A 358 12.10 -5.00 15.15
N ASP A 359 10.77 -4.86 15.15
CA ASP A 359 10.07 -3.84 15.94
C ASP A 359 10.20 -4.09 17.46
N SER A 360 10.21 -5.36 17.88
CA SER A 360 10.39 -5.73 19.28
C SER A 360 11.81 -5.43 19.78
N GLU A 361 12.83 -5.65 18.95
CA GLU A 361 14.22 -5.35 19.25
C GLU A 361 14.47 -3.85 19.31
N ALA A 362 13.94 -3.08 18.34
CA ALA A 362 14.02 -1.62 18.36
C ALA A 362 13.41 -1.02 19.64
N LYS A 363 12.25 -1.53 20.08
CA LYS A 363 11.61 -1.11 21.33
C LYS A 363 12.44 -1.46 22.58
N ARG A 364 13.14 -2.59 22.57
CA ARG A 364 14.04 -2.99 23.67
C ARG A 364 15.27 -2.09 23.73
N ALA A 365 15.89 -1.78 22.58
CA ALA A 365 17.05 -0.89 22.50
C ALA A 365 16.75 0.53 23.00
N ILE A 366 15.60 1.10 22.60
CA ILE A 366 15.15 2.41 23.09
C ILE A 366 14.96 2.39 24.62
N ARG A 367 14.43 1.30 25.17
CA ARG A 367 14.20 1.15 26.61
C ARG A 367 15.53 1.04 27.38
N SER A 368 16.49 0.26 26.87
CA SER A 368 17.82 0.14 27.49
C SER A 368 18.60 1.47 27.47
N ASP A 369 18.52 2.24 26.38
CA ASP A 369 19.18 3.55 26.28
C ASP A 369 18.56 4.57 27.25
N THR A 370 17.24 4.51 27.44
CA THR A 370 16.53 5.37 28.41
C THR A 370 16.90 5.01 29.85
N GLU A 371 17.02 3.72 30.17
CA GLU A 371 17.42 3.25 31.51
C GLU A 371 18.91 3.57 31.80
N ALA A 372 19.80 3.40 30.81
CA ALA A 372 21.22 3.74 30.94
C ALA A 372 21.49 5.26 31.05
N GLY A 373 20.74 6.10 30.33
CA GLY A 373 20.84 7.57 30.42
C GLY A 373 20.34 8.17 31.74
N SER A 374 19.52 7.44 32.49
CA SER A 374 19.02 7.86 33.82
C SER A 374 19.93 7.45 34.98
N GLY A 375 20.98 6.68 34.71
CA GLY A 375 21.87 6.07 35.70
C GLY A 375 23.18 6.82 35.97
N VAL A 376 23.27 8.13 35.68
CA VAL A 376 24.43 8.93 36.10
C VAL A 376 24.33 9.17 37.61
N SER A 377 24.85 8.21 38.36
CA SER A 377 25.15 8.36 39.77
C SER A 377 26.12 9.52 39.96
N ILE A 378 25.68 10.54 40.69
CA ILE A 378 26.56 11.55 41.27
C ILE A 378 27.44 10.81 42.29
N PRO A 379 28.76 10.70 42.09
CA PRO A 379 29.64 10.11 43.09
C PRO A 379 29.69 11.00 44.34
N PRO A 380 29.93 10.40 45.52
CA PRO A 380 29.68 11.01 46.84
C PRO A 380 30.47 12.29 47.11
#